data_AF-A0AAD9IXJ4-F1
#
_entry.id   AF-A0AAD9IXJ4-F1
#
_cell.length_a   1.000
_cell.length_b   1.000
_cell.length_c   1.000
_cell.angle_alpha   90.00
_cell.angle_beta   90.00
_cell.angle_gamma   90.00
#
_symmetry.space_group_name_H-M   'P 1'
#
loop_
_entity.id
_entity.type
_entity.pdbx_description
1 polymer ?
#
loop_
_entity_poly.entity_id
_entity_poly.type
_entity_poly.pdbx_seq_one_letter_code
_entity_poly.pdbx_strand_id
1 'polypeptide(L)'
;MFPIFKYAIFLISFVSLTYARDFYSLSVIDAHGKTVSLEQYRGQVTLIVNVASECGFTDGHYKALVNTKNLLKDTGKFEILAFPCNQFDGQEPKDIGEILEFAQTKYGANFPIFAKLNVHGDDVAEIYKYLHGNSFSCIM
;
A
#
# COMPACT_ATOMS: atom_id res chain seq x y z
N MET A 1 -60.67 -22.13 -17.54
CA MET A 1 -59.58 -22.21 -18.52
C MET A 1 -58.51 -21.22 -18.07
N PHE A 2 -57.32 -21.72 -17.72
CA PHE A 2 -56.06 -21.09 -17.22
C PHE A 2 -55.69 -19.68 -17.78
N PRO A 3 -54.58 -19.02 -17.36
CA PRO A 3 -53.89 -18.93 -16.04
C PRO A 3 -53.27 -17.53 -15.77
N ILE A 4 -53.10 -17.04 -14.53
CA ILE A 4 -51.91 -16.17 -14.27
C ILE A 4 -51.47 -16.14 -12.79
N PHE A 5 -50.69 -17.15 -12.45
CA PHE A 5 -49.71 -17.13 -11.35
C PHE A 5 -48.55 -16.23 -11.82
N LYS A 6 -48.52 -14.91 -11.52
CA LYS A 6 -47.44 -14.09 -12.11
C LYS A 6 -47.07 -12.75 -11.46
N TYR A 7 -47.39 -12.48 -10.20
CA TYR A 7 -46.87 -11.25 -9.57
C TYR A 7 -46.49 -11.45 -8.09
N ALA A 8 -45.56 -12.36 -7.85
CA ALA A 8 -44.64 -12.23 -6.72
C ALA A 8 -43.40 -11.51 -7.24
N ILE A 9 -43.52 -10.19 -7.46
CA ILE A 9 -42.34 -9.32 -7.63
C ILE A 9 -41.74 -9.20 -6.22
N PHE A 10 -40.87 -10.14 -5.88
CA PHE A 10 -39.98 -10.00 -4.75
C PHE A 10 -38.94 -8.96 -5.17
N LEU A 11 -39.24 -7.68 -4.92
CA LEU A 11 -38.27 -6.58 -4.95
C LEU A 11 -37.26 -6.86 -3.85
N ILE A 12 -36.27 -7.72 -4.13
CA ILE A 12 -35.00 -7.66 -3.44
C ILE A 12 -34.39 -6.35 -3.93
N SER A 13 -34.65 -5.28 -3.20
CA SER A 13 -33.77 -4.14 -3.17
C SER A 13 -32.37 -4.70 -2.93
N PHE A 14 -31.55 -4.78 -3.98
CA PHE A 14 -30.12 -4.98 -3.86
C PHE A 14 -29.62 -3.73 -3.13
N VAL A 15 -29.67 -3.79 -1.79
CA VAL A 15 -28.90 -2.89 -0.96
C VAL A 15 -27.47 -3.29 -1.26
N SER A 16 -26.83 -2.59 -2.19
CA SER A 16 -25.39 -2.62 -2.30
C SER A 16 -24.86 -2.13 -0.95
N LEU A 17 -24.57 -3.07 -0.04
CA LEU A 17 -23.71 -2.79 1.09
C LEU A 17 -22.36 -2.43 0.48
N THR A 18 -22.14 -1.14 0.23
CA THR A 18 -20.80 -0.59 0.17
C THR A 18 -20.26 -0.66 1.60
N TYR A 19 -19.90 -1.86 2.04
CA TYR A 19 -19.04 -2.04 3.19
C TYR A 19 -17.78 -1.25 2.88
N ALA A 20 -17.46 -0.26 3.71
CA ALA A 20 -16.19 0.47 3.58
C ALA A 20 -15.08 -0.59 3.53
N ARG A 21 -14.38 -0.66 2.39
CA ARG A 21 -13.34 -1.66 2.16
C ARG A 21 -12.28 -1.48 3.22
N ASP A 22 -12.17 -2.38 4.19
CA ASP A 22 -11.13 -2.30 5.22
C ASP A 22 -9.74 -2.34 4.56
N PHE A 23 -8.79 -1.53 5.04
CA PHE A 23 -7.39 -1.51 4.59
C PHE A 23 -6.81 -2.93 4.49
N TYR A 24 -7.08 -3.73 5.51
CA TYR A 24 -6.56 -5.09 5.65
C TYR A 24 -7.16 -6.10 4.66
N SER A 25 -8.28 -5.75 3.99
CA SER A 25 -8.83 -6.57 2.91
C SER A 25 -8.06 -6.46 1.60
N LEU A 26 -7.12 -5.50 1.50
CA LEU A 26 -6.31 -5.27 0.31
C LEU A 26 -5.14 -6.25 0.23
N SER A 27 -4.57 -6.34 -0.97
CA SER A 27 -3.33 -7.08 -1.22
C SER A 27 -2.42 -6.27 -2.13
N VAL A 28 -1.13 -6.50 -1.99
CA VAL A 28 -0.06 -5.83 -2.74
C VAL A 28 0.88 -6.88 -3.32
N ILE A 29 1.75 -6.48 -4.25
CA ILE A 29 2.77 -7.36 -4.83
C ILE A 29 4.10 -7.06 -4.15
N ASP A 30 4.78 -8.08 -3.62
CA ASP A 30 6.13 -7.90 -3.06
C ASP A 30 7.19 -7.72 -4.16
N ALA A 31 8.42 -7.45 -3.73
CA ALA A 31 9.54 -7.24 -4.65
C ALA A 31 9.90 -8.48 -5.50
N HIS A 32 9.35 -9.66 -5.19
CA HIS A 32 9.55 -10.90 -5.92
C HIS A 32 8.35 -11.27 -6.81
N GLY A 33 7.35 -10.40 -6.92
CA GLY A 33 6.18 -10.62 -7.76
C GLY A 33 5.09 -11.47 -7.10
N LYS A 34 5.18 -11.75 -5.80
CA LYS A 34 4.17 -12.52 -5.08
C LYS A 34 3.10 -11.62 -4.47
N THR A 35 1.85 -12.05 -4.54
CA THR A 35 0.75 -11.39 -3.83
C THR A 35 0.86 -11.57 -2.32
N VAL A 36 0.78 -10.45 -1.61
CA VAL A 36 0.89 -10.35 -0.15
C VAL A 36 -0.38 -9.67 0.38
N SER A 37 -1.10 -10.37 1.26
CA SER A 37 -2.30 -9.82 1.91
C SER A 37 -1.91 -8.84 3.02
N LEU A 38 -2.55 -7.67 3.07
CA LEU A 38 -2.30 -6.69 4.13
C LEU A 38 -2.89 -7.11 5.49
N GLU A 39 -3.76 -8.13 5.52
CA GLU A 39 -4.31 -8.73 6.74
C GLU A 39 -3.24 -9.14 7.75
N GLN A 40 -2.05 -9.56 7.29
CA GLN A 40 -0.95 -9.94 8.17
C GLN A 40 -0.44 -8.78 9.07
N TYR A 41 -0.73 -7.54 8.68
CA TYR A 41 -0.37 -6.33 9.44
C TYR A 41 -1.48 -5.89 10.41
N ARG A 42 -2.59 -6.64 10.50
CA ARG A 42 -3.69 -6.30 11.41
C ARG A 42 -3.22 -6.26 12.86
N GLY A 43 -3.65 -5.23 13.57
CA GLY A 43 -3.29 -5.01 14.98
C GLY A 43 -1.88 -4.43 15.20
N GLN A 44 -1.15 -4.15 14.12
CA GLN A 44 0.11 -3.40 14.14
C GLN A 44 -0.14 -1.96 13.68
N VAL A 45 0.66 -1.03 14.20
CA VAL A 45 0.78 0.30 13.60
C VAL A 45 1.62 0.17 12.34
N THR A 46 1.09 0.64 11.21
CA THR A 46 1.77 0.53 9.91
C THR A 46 2.08 1.91 9.36
N LEU A 47 3.36 2.17 9.09
CA LEU A 47 3.80 3.35 8.34
C LEU A 47 3.92 2.98 6.86
N ILE A 48 3.04 3.54 6.03
CA ILE A 48 3.06 3.35 4.58
C ILE A 48 3.80 4.52 3.96
N VAL A 49 4.78 4.24 3.10
CA VAL A 49 5.64 5.28 2.51
C VAL A 49 5.93 4.99 1.05
N ASN A 50 5.73 5.97 0.17
CA ASN A 50 6.31 5.93 -1.17
C ASN A 50 7.78 6.35 -1.11
N VAL A 51 8.65 5.60 -1.78
CA VAL A 51 10.10 5.84 -1.76
C VAL A 51 10.68 6.01 -3.16
N ALA A 52 11.84 6.66 -3.22
CA ALA A 52 12.64 6.84 -4.41
C ALA A 52 14.14 6.81 -4.03
N SER A 53 14.99 6.36 -4.94
CA SER A 53 16.43 6.11 -4.76
C SER A 53 17.28 7.27 -5.26
N GLU A 54 16.75 8.08 -6.16
CA GLU A 54 17.44 9.20 -6.81
C GLU A 54 16.78 10.55 -6.47
N CYS A 55 16.19 10.65 -5.28
CA CYS A 55 15.64 11.89 -4.74
C CYS A 55 16.70 12.61 -3.88
N GLY A 56 16.71 13.94 -3.90
CA GLY A 56 17.55 14.76 -3.01
C GLY A 56 17.31 14.50 -1.51
N PHE A 57 16.14 13.95 -1.17
CA PHE A 57 15.75 13.59 0.20
C PHE A 57 15.94 12.11 0.55
N THR A 58 16.27 11.25 -0.43
CA THR A 58 16.42 9.80 -0.23
C THR A 58 17.30 9.47 0.97
N ASP A 59 18.44 10.15 1.10
CA ASP A 59 19.39 9.88 2.16
C ASP A 59 18.82 10.16 3.56
N GLY A 60 18.19 11.31 3.75
CA GLY A 60 17.55 11.67 5.02
C GLY A 60 16.36 10.76 5.33
N HIS A 61 15.54 10.45 4.33
CA HIS A 61 14.33 9.66 4.49
C HIS A 61 14.65 8.21 4.86
N TYR A 62 15.54 7.52 4.13
CA TYR A 62 15.90 6.14 4.46
C TYR A 62 16.57 6.04 5.83
N LYS A 63 17.46 6.97 6.20
CA LYS A 63 18.05 7.02 7.55
C LYS A 63 16.99 7.17 8.63
N ALA A 64 16.02 8.07 8.43
CA ALA A 64 14.92 8.26 9.36
C ALA A 64 14.07 6.98 9.49
N LEU A 65 13.69 6.35 8.38
CA LEU A 65 12.91 5.11 8.37
C LEU A 65 13.63 3.96 9.10
N VAL A 66 14.92 3.77 8.82
CA VAL A 66 15.74 2.75 9.49
C VAL A 66 15.84 3.03 10.99
N ASN A 67 16.07 4.28 11.38
CA ASN A 67 16.11 4.67 12.79
C ASN A 67 14.76 4.45 13.49
N THR A 68 13.65 4.81 12.86
CA THR A 68 12.30 4.58 13.39
C THR A 68 12.02 3.09 13.55
N LYS A 69 12.35 2.25 12.55
CA LYS A 69 12.21 0.80 12.66
C LYS A 69 13.04 0.25 13.81
N ASN A 70 14.28 0.70 13.96
CA ASN A 70 15.18 0.26 15.04
C ASN A 70 14.69 0.68 16.42
N LEU A 71 14.14 1.89 16.56
CA LEU A 71 13.60 2.39 17.82
C LEU A 71 12.35 1.63 18.28
N LEU A 72 11.50 1.22 17.32
CA LEU A 72 10.21 0.61 17.62
C LEU A 72 10.23 -0.93 17.55
N LYS A 73 11.33 -1.56 17.13
CA LYS A 73 11.42 -3.02 16.95
C LYS A 73 11.03 -3.81 18.20
N ASP A 74 11.38 -3.33 19.40
CA ASP A 74 11.16 -4.05 20.66
C ASP A 74 9.72 -3.88 21.19
N THR A 75 8.93 -2.97 20.59
CA THR A 75 7.51 -2.79 20.94
C THR A 75 6.61 -3.86 20.31
N GLY A 76 7.11 -4.57 19.29
CA GLY A 76 6.43 -5.68 18.61
C GLY A 76 5.18 -5.31 17.80
N LYS A 77 4.83 -4.02 17.67
CA LYS A 77 3.57 -3.57 17.03
C LYS A 77 3.78 -2.46 16.00
N PHE A 78 4.91 -2.46 15.30
CA PHE A 78 5.20 -1.44 14.28
C PHE A 78 5.90 -2.04 13.05
N GLU A 79 5.37 -1.70 11.87
CA GLU A 79 5.98 -2.08 10.59
C GLU A 79 5.97 -0.92 9.58
N ILE A 80 7.01 -0.86 8.74
CA ILE A 80 7.11 0.07 7.62
C ILE A 80 6.83 -0.70 6.34
N LEU A 81 5.90 -0.21 5.51
CA LEU A 81 5.62 -0.75 4.19
C LEU A 81 6.06 0.26 3.14
N ALA A 82 7.21 0.00 2.52
CA ALA A 82 7.79 0.89 1.53
C ALA A 82 7.38 0.50 0.10
N PHE A 83 6.89 1.47 -0.66
CA PHE A 83 6.42 1.30 -2.03
C PHE A 83 7.24 2.19 -2.98
N PRO A 84 8.18 1.63 -3.76
CA PRO A 84 8.90 2.38 -4.77
C PRO A 84 7.93 3.04 -5.76
N CYS A 85 8.16 4.30 -6.12
CA CYS A 85 7.31 5.03 -7.05
C CYS A 85 8.13 5.96 -7.95
N ASN A 86 7.93 5.86 -9.26
CA ASN A 86 8.69 6.64 -10.26
C ASN A 86 7.93 7.86 -10.79
N GLN A 87 6.78 8.22 -10.19
CA GLN A 87 5.91 9.29 -10.72
C GLN A 87 6.37 10.71 -10.34
N PHE A 88 7.34 10.83 -9.44
CA PHE A 88 7.90 12.11 -8.98
C PHE A 88 9.24 12.36 -9.66
N ASP A 89 9.23 13.15 -10.73
CA ASP A 89 10.40 13.52 -11.54
C ASP A 89 11.28 12.34 -12.00
N GLY A 90 10.71 11.14 -12.11
CA GLY A 90 11.44 9.95 -12.54
C GLY A 90 12.55 9.49 -11.58
N GLN A 91 12.43 9.78 -10.28
CA GLN A 91 13.48 9.56 -9.27
C GLN A 91 13.60 8.11 -8.77
N GLU A 92 12.84 7.17 -9.35
CA GLU A 92 12.94 5.74 -9.08
C GLU A 92 13.00 4.93 -10.39
N PRO A 93 14.00 5.16 -11.26
CA PRO A 93 14.03 4.57 -12.60
C PRO A 93 14.43 3.08 -12.59
N LYS A 94 15.19 2.66 -11.58
CA LYS A 94 15.80 1.34 -11.41
C LYS A 94 14.80 0.18 -11.35
N ASP A 95 15.25 -1.03 -11.65
CA ASP A 95 14.41 -2.21 -11.43
C ASP A 95 14.30 -2.57 -9.94
N ILE A 96 13.33 -3.43 -9.60
CA ILE A 96 13.04 -3.75 -8.21
C ILE A 96 14.20 -4.45 -7.48
N GLY A 97 15.03 -5.22 -8.20
CA GLY A 97 16.20 -5.87 -7.62
C GLY A 97 17.27 -4.85 -7.23
N GLU A 98 17.54 -3.90 -8.11
CA GLU A 98 18.46 -2.78 -7.85
C GLU A 98 17.98 -1.88 -6.70
N ILE A 99 16.67 -1.64 -6.61
CA ILE A 99 16.07 -0.84 -5.52
C ILE A 99 16.25 -1.56 -4.17
N LEU A 100 16.00 -2.87 -4.12
CA LEU A 100 16.24 -3.68 -2.91
C LEU A 100 17.70 -3.64 -2.51
N GLU A 101 18.61 -3.88 -3.45
CA GLU A 101 20.06 -3.85 -3.19
C GLU A 101 20.49 -2.48 -2.68
N PHE A 102 20.03 -1.40 -3.31
CA PHE A 102 20.31 -0.04 -2.88
C PHE A 102 19.86 0.21 -1.44
N ALA A 103 18.61 -0.10 -1.11
CA ALA A 103 18.07 0.13 0.22
C ALA A 103 18.79 -0.69 1.30
N GLN A 104 19.11 -1.96 1.00
CA GLN A 104 19.76 -2.87 1.94
C GLN A 104 21.24 -2.53 2.13
N THR A 105 22.01 -2.41 1.04
CA THR A 105 23.46 -2.22 1.11
C THR A 105 23.84 -0.84 1.60
N LYS A 106 23.12 0.20 1.17
CA LYS A 106 23.45 1.59 1.51
C LYS A 106 22.92 2.02 2.88
N TYR A 107 21.74 1.55 3.25
CA TYR A 107 21.04 2.03 4.46
C TYR A 107 20.80 0.95 5.51
N GLY A 108 20.97 -0.33 5.18
CA GLY A 108 20.60 -1.43 6.08
C GLY A 108 19.08 -1.52 6.30
N ALA A 109 18.29 -1.17 5.28
CA ALA A 109 16.83 -1.23 5.36
C ALA A 109 16.37 -2.66 5.71
N ASN A 110 15.67 -2.80 6.83
CA ASN A 110 15.14 -4.06 7.34
C ASN A 110 13.63 -3.96 7.60
N PHE A 111 12.90 -3.70 6.52
CA PHE A 111 11.44 -3.65 6.48
C PHE A 111 10.97 -4.00 5.06
N PRO A 112 9.71 -4.43 4.88
CA PRO A 112 9.17 -4.77 3.56
C PRO A 112 9.28 -3.62 2.54
N ILE A 113 9.92 -3.93 1.41
CA ILE A 113 9.89 -3.11 0.19
C ILE A 113 9.12 -3.91 -0.85
N PHE A 114 8.04 -3.32 -1.37
CA PHE A 114 7.12 -3.96 -2.31
C PHE A 114 7.49 -3.67 -3.76
N ALA A 115 6.79 -4.30 -4.70
CA ALA A 115 6.90 -3.94 -6.10
C ALA A 115 6.58 -2.45 -6.32
N LYS A 116 7.24 -1.89 -7.34
CA LYS A 116 6.98 -0.52 -7.78
C LYS A 116 5.51 -0.35 -8.17
N LEU A 117 4.91 0.77 -7.77
CA LEU A 117 3.52 1.09 -8.10
C LEU A 117 3.30 2.59 -8.36
N ASN A 118 2.13 2.91 -8.88
CA ASN A 118 1.66 4.27 -9.07
C ASN A 118 0.80 4.70 -7.87
N VAL A 119 1.08 5.89 -7.35
CA VAL A 119 0.37 6.50 -6.23
C VAL A 119 -0.71 7.49 -6.69
N HIS A 120 -0.67 7.98 -7.94
CA HIS A 120 -1.68 8.86 -8.51
C HIS A 120 -1.94 8.58 -10.00
N GLY A 121 -2.96 9.24 -10.57
CA GLY A 121 -3.37 9.08 -11.97
C GLY A 121 -4.34 7.91 -12.19
N ASP A 122 -4.66 7.60 -13.45
CA ASP A 122 -5.62 6.56 -13.82
C ASP A 122 -5.18 5.15 -13.39
N ASP A 123 -3.85 4.95 -13.33
CA ASP A 123 -3.20 3.69 -13.02
C ASP A 123 -2.88 3.54 -11.51
N VAL A 124 -3.44 4.41 -10.66
CA VAL A 124 -3.18 4.42 -9.22
C VAL A 124 -3.50 3.07 -8.57
N ALA A 125 -2.61 2.60 -7.71
CA ALA A 125 -2.78 1.35 -6.97
C ALA A 125 -3.96 1.43 -5.99
N GLU A 126 -4.70 0.32 -5.85
CA GLU A 126 -5.87 0.22 -4.96
C GLU A 126 -5.56 0.64 -3.50
N ILE A 127 -4.36 0.34 -3.00
CA ILE A 127 -3.91 0.79 -1.67
C ILE A 127 -3.86 2.31 -1.57
N TYR A 128 -3.34 3.02 -2.58
CA TYR A 128 -3.29 4.49 -2.59
C TYR A 128 -4.67 5.10 -2.84
N LYS A 129 -5.55 4.46 -3.63
CA LYS A 129 -6.97 4.88 -3.71
C LYS A 129 -7.64 4.86 -2.34
N TYR A 130 -7.43 3.78 -1.59
CA TYR A 130 -7.98 3.65 -0.24
C TYR A 130 -7.41 4.73 0.70
N LEU A 131 -6.09 4.94 0.68
CA LEU A 131 -5.44 5.93 1.55
C LEU A 131 -5.90 7.36 1.20
N HIS A 132 -5.97 7.72 -0.08
CA HIS A 132 -6.46 9.04 -0.49
C HIS A 132 -7.91 9.29 -0.08
N GLY A 133 -8.79 8.28 -0.21
CA GLY A 133 -10.20 8.40 0.17
C GLY A 133 -10.44 8.50 1.68
N ASN A 134 -9.49 8.03 2.51
CA ASN A 134 -9.59 8.07 3.98
C ASN A 134 -8.67 9.11 4.64
N SER A 135 -7.80 9.78 3.88
CA SER A 135 -6.91 10.81 4.38
C SER A 135 -7.62 12.16 4.47
N PHE A 136 -8.21 12.47 5.62
CA PHE A 136 -8.31 13.85 6.07
C PHE A 136 -6.87 14.33 6.39
N SER A 137 -6.26 15.06 5.44
CA SER A 137 -5.03 15.84 5.65
C SER A 137 -3.77 15.05 6.02
N CYS A 138 -3.16 14.35 5.06
CA CYS A 138 -1.69 14.29 4.97
C CYS A 138 -1.27 13.80 3.58
N ILE A 139 -1.20 14.74 2.64
CA ILE A 139 -0.40 14.58 1.41
C ILE A 139 0.40 15.89 1.33
N MET A 140 1.63 15.84 1.81
CA MET A 140 2.66 16.87 1.65
C MET A 140 3.95 16.14 1.25
#